data_AF-A0A3M2DZT4-F1
#
_entry.id   AF-A0A3M2DZT4-F1
#
_cell.length_a   1.000
_cell.length_b   1.000
_cell.length_c   1.000
_cell.angle_alpha   90.00
_cell.angle_beta   90.00
_cell.angle_gamma   90.00
#
_symmetry.space_group_name_H-M   'P 1'
#
loop_
_entity.id
_entity.type
_entity.pdbx_description
1 polymer ?
#
loop_
_entity_poly.entity_id
_entity_poly.type
_entity_poly.pdbx_seq_one_letter_code
_entity_poly.pdbx_strand_id
1 'polypeptide(L)'
;MAKTGEDKRKRPRRRTDRPAGGAAGRTADADVLEPEVVDVEVADDLDDFDEGLDVVDDVDDAANDPAIPLIDVDADNVELRAAAGGGKSVAKYDPMAAYMQEIRSIPVLSREQEHELAVRWAEQGDVDAARQLVEANLRLVVKIAYEYRRAYRNILDLVQEGNIGLLQAVRKYDPHRGVKLSSYAAWWIRAYILKFILNNWRLVKIGTTQAQRKLFYNLRKESEKLERLGFRPTPKLLAARLDVPEDAVVEMQRRLAAPDASLDAPVGGDDDGARTRLDLMRDDEYRPDVAVADREFRDLLREKLTAFAAGLEGREKTLFEKRWLTDEPMTLQEIGDMYGISRERARQIEKRMLDRLRGYLEREFGGEVDISQLAPD
;
A
#
# COMPACT_ATOMS: atom_id res chain seq x y z
N MET A 1 15.67 -5.83 63.21
CA MET A 1 16.61 -4.69 63.03
C MET A 1 15.90 -3.68 62.13
N ALA A 2 15.29 -2.63 62.70
CA ALA A 2 15.83 -1.25 62.77
C ALA A 2 15.88 -0.59 61.37
N LYS A 3 15.38 0.62 61.10
CA LYS A 3 14.80 1.71 61.90
C LYS A 3 14.40 2.83 60.90
N THR A 4 13.33 3.57 61.22
CA THR A 4 13.16 5.04 61.02
C THR A 4 13.06 5.60 59.57
N GLY A 5 12.18 6.55 59.22
CA GLY A 5 11.15 7.31 59.95
C GLY A 5 10.82 8.64 59.23
N GLU A 6 9.69 9.24 59.64
CA GLU A 6 9.34 10.69 59.63
C GLU A 6 9.15 11.43 58.28
N ASP A 7 8.24 12.38 58.09
CA ASP A 7 7.28 13.04 59.00
C ASP A 7 6.18 13.81 58.23
N LYS A 8 4.97 13.85 58.82
CA LYS A 8 4.09 15.02 59.15
C LYS A 8 4.03 16.24 58.17
N ARG A 9 2.91 16.97 57.94
CA ARG A 9 1.67 17.20 58.68
C ARG A 9 0.71 18.14 57.90
N LYS A 10 -0.60 17.84 58.00
CA LYS A 10 -1.77 18.70 58.37
C LYS A 10 -2.12 20.01 57.62
N ARG A 11 -3.37 20.01 57.12
CA ARG A 11 -4.32 21.13 56.92
C ARG A 11 -4.45 22.07 58.15
N PRO A 12 -4.98 23.31 58.02
CA PRO A 12 -6.43 23.52 58.31
C PRO A 12 -7.17 24.76 57.70
N ARG A 13 -8.51 24.62 57.62
CA ARG A 13 -9.62 25.57 57.99
C ARG A 13 -10.15 26.71 57.08
N ARG A 14 -11.50 26.72 57.03
CA ARG A 14 -12.52 27.72 56.62
C ARG A 14 -12.38 29.12 57.26
N ARG A 15 -12.83 30.15 56.52
CA ARG A 15 -13.56 31.39 56.92
C ARG A 15 -14.14 32.01 55.62
N THR A 16 -15.44 32.01 55.36
CA THR A 16 -16.44 33.07 55.65
C THR A 16 -15.90 34.50 55.54
N ASP A 17 -16.35 35.26 54.53
CA ASP A 17 -16.90 36.60 54.70
C ASP A 17 -17.66 37.07 53.44
N ARG A 18 -18.77 37.75 53.68
CA ARG A 18 -19.67 38.44 52.74
C ARG A 18 -19.67 39.92 53.16
N PRO A 19 -19.71 40.88 52.23
CA PRO A 19 -20.87 41.79 52.16
C PRO A 19 -21.26 42.06 50.68
N ALA A 20 -22.51 42.23 50.24
CA ALA A 20 -23.68 43.04 50.63
C ALA A 20 -23.82 44.35 49.83
N GLY A 21 -24.95 44.46 49.10
CA GLY A 21 -25.54 45.69 48.51
C GLY A 21 -25.19 45.95 47.04
N GLY A 22 -26.09 46.23 46.10
CA GLY A 22 -27.54 46.42 46.16
C GLY A 22 -28.07 47.06 44.85
N ALA A 23 -29.07 46.39 44.26
CA ALA A 23 -30.31 46.93 43.68
C ALA A 23 -30.38 47.68 42.31
N ALA A 24 -31.47 47.32 41.60
CA ALA A 24 -32.12 47.87 40.38
C ALA A 24 -31.66 47.23 39.06
N GLY A 25 -32.51 46.77 38.13
CA GLY A 25 -33.96 46.71 38.01
C GLY A 25 -34.30 45.81 36.80
N ARG A 26 -35.53 45.30 36.78
CA ARG A 26 -36.12 44.32 35.83
C ARG A 26 -35.98 44.69 34.35
N THR A 27 -35.77 43.69 33.48
CA THR A 27 -36.70 43.28 32.39
C THR A 27 -36.36 41.86 31.92
N ALA A 28 -37.41 41.12 31.57
CA ALA A 28 -37.41 39.74 31.11
C ALA A 28 -36.79 39.58 29.71
N ASP A 29 -36.16 38.43 29.42
CA ASP A 29 -36.56 37.52 28.33
C ASP A 29 -35.65 36.28 28.25
N ALA A 30 -36.31 35.13 28.09
CA ALA A 30 -35.88 33.84 27.53
C ALA A 30 -34.58 33.16 28.03
N ASP A 31 -34.77 32.08 28.80
CA ASP A 31 -33.78 31.04 29.08
C ASP A 31 -33.25 30.40 27.77
N VAL A 32 -31.95 30.57 27.52
CA VAL A 32 -31.18 29.69 26.63
C VAL A 32 -30.57 28.60 27.52
N LEU A 33 -31.22 27.43 27.54
CA LEU A 33 -30.63 26.21 28.08
C LEU A 33 -29.67 25.64 27.03
N GLU A 34 -28.38 25.81 27.26
CA GLU A 34 -27.34 25.04 26.57
C GLU A 34 -27.46 23.56 26.99
N PRO A 35 -27.58 22.59 26.07
CA PRO A 35 -27.60 21.19 26.45
C PRO A 35 -26.22 20.73 26.91
N GLU A 36 -26.23 20.21 28.13
CA GLU A 36 -25.21 19.47 28.85
C GLU A 36 -24.64 18.32 27.99
N VAL A 37 -23.32 18.36 27.74
CA VAL A 37 -22.57 17.25 27.13
C VAL A 37 -22.52 16.09 28.12
N VAL A 38 -23.21 15.00 27.80
CA VAL A 38 -23.10 13.72 28.49
C VAL A 38 -22.02 12.91 27.77
N ASP A 39 -20.87 12.78 28.40
CA ASP A 39 -19.83 11.85 27.97
C ASP A 39 -20.35 10.41 28.10
N VAL A 40 -20.59 9.75 26.96
CA VAL A 40 -20.84 8.32 26.91
C VAL A 40 -19.50 7.63 26.66
N GLU A 41 -18.96 7.00 27.70
CA GLU A 41 -17.90 6.01 27.58
C GLU A 41 -18.42 4.83 26.74
N VAL A 42 -17.94 4.72 25.50
CA VAL A 42 -18.16 3.54 24.64
C VAL A 42 -16.90 2.69 24.68
N ALA A 43 -17.12 1.41 24.96
CA ALA A 43 -16.14 0.36 25.24
C ALA A 43 -14.95 0.24 24.26
N ASP A 44 -13.82 -0.10 24.86
CA ASP A 44 -12.50 -0.41 24.31
C ASP A 44 -12.47 -1.66 23.40
N ASP A 45 -13.02 -1.60 22.19
CA ASP A 45 -12.76 -2.58 21.12
C ASP A 45 -12.45 -1.88 19.77
N LEU A 46 -11.63 -0.82 19.80
CA LEU A 46 -11.27 0.00 18.62
C LEU A 46 -9.83 -0.19 18.09
N ASP A 47 -9.07 -1.15 18.62
CA ASP A 47 -7.69 -1.39 18.19
C ASP A 47 -7.54 -2.09 16.81
N ASP A 48 -8.64 -2.39 16.10
CA ASP A 48 -8.61 -3.01 14.75
C ASP A 48 -8.99 -2.04 13.61
N PHE A 49 -9.12 -0.73 13.91
CA PHE A 49 -9.50 0.33 12.95
C PHE A 49 -8.38 1.31 12.58
N ASP A 50 -7.18 1.19 13.15
CA ASP A 50 -6.18 2.28 13.23
C ASP A 50 -5.39 2.61 11.94
N GLU A 51 -5.66 1.97 10.78
CA GLU A 51 -4.92 2.29 9.52
C GLU A 51 -5.82 2.59 8.29
N GLY A 52 -7.14 2.69 8.46
CA GLY A 52 -8.08 2.60 7.33
C GLY A 52 -8.82 3.89 6.91
N LEU A 53 -8.67 5.00 7.63
CA LEU A 53 -9.50 6.20 7.48
C LEU A 53 -8.74 7.48 7.07
N ASP A 54 -7.49 7.36 6.60
CA ASP A 54 -6.80 8.43 5.85
C ASP A 54 -7.23 8.53 4.37
N VAL A 55 -8.36 7.88 4.06
CA VAL A 55 -9.04 7.93 2.76
C VAL A 55 -10.07 9.07 2.74
N VAL A 56 -10.44 9.64 3.90
CA VAL A 56 -11.61 10.51 4.00
C VAL A 56 -11.33 11.93 3.47
N ASP A 57 -10.16 12.52 3.75
CA ASP A 57 -9.86 13.88 3.26
C ASP A 57 -9.60 13.95 1.74
N ASP A 58 -8.99 12.93 1.14
CA ASP A 58 -8.73 12.88 -0.30
C ASP A 58 -9.94 12.44 -1.14
N VAL A 59 -10.85 11.65 -0.55
CA VAL A 59 -12.11 11.29 -1.19
C VAL A 59 -13.09 12.44 -1.09
N ASP A 60 -13.01 13.31 -0.08
CA ASP A 60 -13.77 14.57 -0.06
C ASP A 60 -13.37 15.48 -1.23
N ASP A 61 -12.09 15.61 -1.58
CA ASP A 61 -11.68 16.37 -2.77
C ASP A 61 -12.22 15.79 -4.11
N ALA A 62 -12.38 14.46 -4.18
CA ALA A 62 -12.89 13.78 -5.37
C ALA A 62 -14.44 13.65 -5.40
N ALA A 63 -15.09 13.58 -4.24
CA ALA A 63 -16.54 13.47 -4.07
C ALA A 63 -17.23 14.85 -4.02
N ASN A 64 -16.49 15.91 -3.68
CA ASN A 64 -16.94 17.30 -3.63
C ASN A 64 -16.59 18.07 -4.93
N ASP A 65 -16.24 17.35 -6.00
CA ASP A 65 -16.07 17.88 -7.35
C ASP A 65 -17.43 18.43 -7.85
N PRO A 66 -17.55 19.73 -8.20
CA PRO A 66 -18.79 20.31 -8.72
C PRO A 66 -19.25 19.72 -10.07
N ALA A 67 -18.46 18.82 -10.67
CA ALA A 67 -18.84 18.01 -11.84
C ALA A 67 -19.46 16.65 -11.49
N ILE A 68 -19.47 16.21 -10.23
CA ILE A 68 -20.30 15.10 -9.76
C ILE A 68 -21.59 15.76 -9.25
N PRO A 69 -22.71 15.69 -9.98
CA PRO A 69 -23.94 16.19 -9.43
C PRO A 69 -24.24 15.34 -8.19
N LEU A 70 -24.56 15.98 -7.06
CA LEU A 70 -25.52 15.45 -6.11
C LEU A 70 -26.81 15.22 -6.91
N ILE A 71 -26.87 14.09 -7.62
CA ILE A 71 -28.10 13.66 -8.26
C ILE A 71 -29.01 13.31 -7.10
N ASP A 72 -30.10 14.07 -6.93
CA ASP A 72 -31.26 13.62 -6.18
C ASP A 72 -31.71 12.33 -6.89
N VAL A 73 -31.20 11.19 -6.41
CA VAL A 73 -31.49 9.91 -7.02
C VAL A 73 -32.89 9.55 -6.55
N ASP A 74 -33.90 10.04 -7.27
CA ASP A 74 -35.23 9.46 -7.21
C ASP A 74 -35.10 8.00 -7.66
N ALA A 75 -35.03 7.12 -6.65
CA ALA A 75 -34.94 5.67 -6.81
C ALA A 75 -36.09 5.11 -7.67
N ASP A 76 -37.18 5.87 -7.75
CA ASP A 76 -38.41 5.54 -8.46
C ASP A 76 -38.24 5.52 -9.99
N ASN A 77 -37.18 6.12 -10.55
CA ASN A 77 -37.06 6.27 -12.01
C ASN A 77 -35.69 5.85 -12.60
N VAL A 78 -35.14 4.74 -12.12
CA VAL A 78 -33.94 4.12 -12.71
C VAL A 78 -34.31 3.28 -13.94
N GLU A 79 -34.43 3.94 -15.10
CA GLU A 79 -34.47 3.26 -16.41
C GLU A 79 -33.06 2.77 -16.80
N LEU A 80 -32.73 1.54 -16.40
CA LEU A 80 -31.56 0.84 -16.94
C LEU A 80 -31.87 0.35 -18.37
N ARG A 81 -31.48 1.14 -19.38
CA ARG A 81 -31.54 0.71 -20.79
C ARG A 81 -30.54 -0.42 -21.03
N ALA A 82 -31.02 -1.65 -20.97
CA ALA A 82 -30.30 -2.82 -21.45
C ALA A 82 -30.18 -2.74 -22.97
N ALA A 83 -28.97 -2.82 -23.51
CA ALA A 83 -28.74 -3.01 -24.93
C ALA A 83 -29.25 -4.41 -25.32
N ALA A 84 -30.48 -4.48 -25.81
CA ALA A 84 -31.06 -5.71 -26.34
C ALA A 84 -30.41 -6.02 -27.70
N GLY A 85 -29.36 -6.83 -27.69
CA GLY A 85 -28.80 -7.46 -28.88
C GLY A 85 -29.65 -8.66 -29.29
N GLY A 86 -30.45 -8.51 -30.35
CA GLY A 86 -31.21 -9.60 -30.96
C GLY A 86 -30.30 -10.54 -31.76
N GLY A 87 -30.46 -11.84 -31.54
CA GLY A 87 -29.85 -12.89 -32.34
C GLY A 87 -30.02 -14.26 -31.69
N LYS A 88 -30.95 -15.08 -32.20
CA LYS A 88 -31.14 -16.48 -31.78
C LYS A 88 -29.97 -17.34 -32.30
N SER A 89 -28.91 -17.42 -31.52
CA SER A 89 -27.90 -18.47 -31.53
C SER A 89 -27.75 -18.97 -30.11
N VAL A 90 -27.51 -20.28 -29.88
CA VAL A 90 -27.36 -20.93 -28.56
C VAL A 90 -26.80 -19.93 -27.54
N ALA A 91 -27.66 -19.41 -26.67
CA ALA A 91 -27.38 -18.20 -25.92
C ALA A 91 -26.17 -18.47 -25.03
N LYS A 92 -25.03 -17.85 -25.38
CA LYS A 92 -23.86 -17.78 -24.53
C LYS A 92 -24.35 -17.17 -23.22
N TYR A 93 -24.37 -17.95 -22.14
CA TYR A 93 -24.83 -17.48 -20.83
C TYR A 93 -24.07 -16.20 -20.51
N ASP A 94 -24.78 -15.08 -20.47
CA ASP A 94 -24.23 -13.79 -20.04
C ASP A 94 -24.53 -13.66 -18.54
N PRO A 95 -23.52 -13.81 -17.66
CA PRO A 95 -23.74 -13.74 -16.22
C PRO A 95 -24.31 -12.39 -15.79
N MET A 96 -23.98 -11.31 -16.50
CA MET A 96 -24.52 -9.98 -16.20
C MET A 96 -26.01 -9.89 -16.54
N ALA A 97 -26.44 -10.46 -17.65
CA ALA A 97 -27.85 -10.50 -18.02
C ALA A 97 -28.69 -11.33 -17.01
N ALA A 98 -28.15 -12.45 -16.55
CA ALA A 98 -28.78 -13.27 -15.52
C ALA A 98 -28.93 -12.51 -14.19
N TYR A 99 -27.84 -11.88 -13.72
CA TYR A 99 -27.87 -11.04 -12.51
C TYR A 99 -28.89 -9.89 -12.62
N MET A 100 -28.91 -9.20 -13.77
CA MET A 100 -29.86 -8.13 -14.04
C MET A 100 -31.33 -8.59 -14.02
N GLN A 101 -31.61 -9.82 -14.45
CA GLN A 101 -32.95 -10.40 -14.42
C GLN A 101 -33.39 -10.70 -12.98
N GLU A 102 -32.49 -11.21 -12.15
CA GLU A 102 -32.75 -11.50 -10.74
C GLU A 102 -33.04 -10.23 -9.94
N ILE A 103 -32.19 -9.20 -10.02
CA ILE A 103 -32.40 -7.96 -9.26
C ILE A 103 -33.63 -7.16 -9.72
N ARG A 104 -34.10 -7.37 -10.96
CA ARG A 104 -35.33 -6.73 -11.47
C ARG A 104 -36.60 -7.32 -10.86
N SER A 105 -36.54 -8.56 -10.37
CA SER A 105 -37.69 -9.21 -9.71
C SER A 105 -37.92 -8.69 -8.29
N ILE A 106 -36.92 -8.03 -7.71
CA ILE A 106 -36.97 -7.47 -6.36
C ILE A 106 -37.79 -6.16 -6.38
N PRO A 107 -38.81 -6.02 -5.53
CA PRO A 107 -39.63 -4.81 -5.45
C PRO A 107 -38.83 -3.63 -4.89
N VAL A 108 -39.12 -2.43 -5.38
CA VAL A 108 -38.57 -1.18 -4.82
C VAL A 108 -39.35 -0.83 -3.55
N LEU A 109 -38.64 -0.43 -2.51
CA LEU A 109 -39.24 -0.04 -1.23
C LEU A 109 -39.71 1.42 -1.28
N SER A 110 -40.84 1.71 -0.64
CA SER A 110 -41.24 3.09 -0.37
C SER A 110 -40.37 3.70 0.73
N ARG A 111 -40.35 5.03 0.84
CA ARG A 111 -39.61 5.73 1.90
C ARG A 111 -40.03 5.31 3.31
N GLU A 112 -41.33 5.05 3.51
CA GLU A 112 -41.88 4.59 4.79
C GLU A 112 -41.38 3.18 5.11
N GLN A 113 -41.43 2.27 4.14
CA GLN A 113 -40.94 0.90 4.28
C GLN A 113 -39.43 0.85 4.55
N GLU A 114 -38.64 1.67 3.84
CA GLU A 114 -37.20 1.80 4.06
C GLU A 114 -36.90 2.26 5.48
N HIS A 115 -37.64 3.25 6.00
CA HIS A 115 -37.47 3.74 7.36
C HIS A 115 -37.83 2.66 8.40
N GLU A 116 -38.97 1.98 8.26
CA GLU A 116 -39.38 0.90 9.16
C GLU A 116 -38.37 -0.25 9.21
N LEU A 117 -37.84 -0.67 8.05
CA LEU A 117 -36.82 -1.70 7.95
C LEU A 117 -35.50 -1.22 8.58
N ALA A 118 -35.11 0.02 8.35
CA ALA A 118 -33.88 0.58 8.90
C ALA A 118 -33.93 0.74 10.43
N VAL A 119 -35.07 1.15 10.98
CA VAL A 119 -35.29 1.22 12.44
C VAL A 119 -35.22 -0.18 13.05
N ARG A 120 -35.88 -1.19 12.44
CA ARG A 120 -35.79 -2.59 12.91
C ARG A 120 -34.35 -3.11 12.90
N TRP A 121 -33.59 -2.81 11.86
CA TRP A 121 -32.18 -3.18 11.82
C TRP A 121 -31.36 -2.48 12.92
N ALA A 122 -31.51 -1.15 13.07
CA ALA A 122 -30.74 -0.36 14.02
C ALA A 122 -31.04 -0.69 15.49
N GLU A 123 -32.30 -0.91 15.83
CA GLU A 123 -32.72 -1.15 17.21
C GLU A 123 -32.69 -2.64 17.63
N GLN A 124 -33.02 -3.54 16.69
CA GLN A 124 -33.26 -4.95 17.00
C GLN A 124 -32.21 -5.89 16.39
N GLY A 125 -31.36 -5.38 15.48
CA GLY A 125 -30.40 -6.21 14.76
C GLY A 125 -31.06 -7.23 13.82
N ASP A 126 -32.26 -6.92 13.30
CA ASP A 126 -33.02 -7.80 12.41
C ASP A 126 -32.29 -8.00 11.06
N VAL A 127 -31.63 -9.15 10.92
CA VAL A 127 -30.85 -9.51 9.72
C VAL A 127 -31.74 -9.60 8.48
N ASP A 128 -33.01 -10.01 8.62
CA ASP A 128 -33.93 -10.06 7.49
C ASP A 128 -34.34 -8.65 7.03
N ALA A 129 -34.45 -7.70 7.94
CA ALA A 129 -34.66 -6.29 7.60
C ALA A 129 -33.45 -5.71 6.84
N ALA A 130 -32.23 -5.97 7.30
CA ALA A 130 -31.02 -5.56 6.60
C ALA A 130 -30.91 -6.19 5.20
N ARG A 131 -31.23 -7.49 5.07
CA ARG A 131 -31.27 -8.18 3.78
C ARG A 131 -32.24 -7.53 2.80
N GLN A 132 -33.46 -7.20 3.24
CA GLN A 132 -34.45 -6.52 2.38
C GLN A 132 -33.99 -5.12 1.95
N LEU A 133 -33.35 -4.36 2.86
CA LEU A 133 -32.76 -3.05 2.53
C LEU A 133 -31.66 -3.17 1.46
N VAL A 134 -30.78 -4.16 1.58
CA VAL A 134 -29.71 -4.42 0.61
C VAL A 134 -30.30 -4.85 -0.73
N GLU A 135 -31.18 -5.86 -0.74
CA GLU A 135 -31.82 -6.41 -1.94
C GLU A 135 -32.53 -5.33 -2.76
N ALA A 136 -33.30 -4.45 -2.10
CA ALA A 136 -34.02 -3.36 -2.76
C ALA A 136 -33.08 -2.32 -3.42
N ASN A 137 -31.85 -2.17 -2.91
CA ASN A 137 -30.88 -1.18 -3.36
C ASN A 137 -29.82 -1.74 -4.32
N LEU A 138 -29.86 -3.03 -4.71
CA LEU A 138 -28.90 -3.60 -5.67
C LEU A 138 -28.90 -2.89 -7.02
N ARG A 139 -30.06 -2.38 -7.46
CA ARG A 139 -30.18 -1.61 -8.71
C ARG A 139 -29.38 -0.31 -8.68
N LEU A 140 -29.28 0.33 -7.51
CA LEU A 140 -28.46 1.52 -7.31
C LEU A 140 -26.97 1.20 -7.48
N VAL A 141 -26.52 0.08 -6.92
CA VAL A 141 -25.12 -0.38 -7.05
C VAL A 141 -24.76 -0.55 -8.52
N VAL A 142 -25.60 -1.25 -9.28
CA VAL A 142 -25.38 -1.43 -10.72
C VAL A 142 -25.30 -0.09 -11.44
N LYS A 143 -26.24 0.84 -11.16
CA LYS A 143 -26.23 2.17 -11.78
C LYS A 143 -24.89 2.90 -11.56
N ILE A 144 -24.40 2.91 -10.31
CA ILE A 144 -23.13 3.55 -9.95
C ILE A 144 -21.94 2.81 -10.60
N ALA A 145 -21.91 1.48 -10.57
CA ALA A 145 -20.84 0.70 -11.19
C ALA A 145 -20.70 0.98 -12.70
N TYR A 146 -21.81 1.20 -13.40
CA TYR A 146 -21.81 1.52 -14.84
C TYR A 146 -21.12 2.85 -15.17
N GLU A 147 -21.04 3.80 -14.21
CA GLU A 147 -20.29 5.05 -14.36
C GLU A 147 -18.78 4.77 -14.52
N TYR A 148 -18.29 3.71 -13.87
CA TYR A 148 -16.88 3.32 -13.84
C TYR A 148 -16.49 2.22 -14.83
N ARG A 149 -17.40 1.78 -15.70
CA ARG A 149 -17.18 0.68 -16.69
C ARG A 149 -16.01 0.91 -17.65
N ARG A 150 -15.57 2.16 -17.82
CA ARG A 150 -14.43 2.51 -18.68
C ARG A 150 -13.09 2.37 -17.96
N ALA A 151 -13.10 2.47 -16.63
CA ALA A 151 -11.90 2.39 -15.81
C ALA A 151 -11.47 0.94 -15.56
N TYR A 152 -12.40 0.00 -15.54
CA TYR A 152 -12.13 -1.41 -15.28
C TYR A 152 -12.93 -2.32 -16.23
N ARG A 153 -12.30 -3.40 -16.69
CA ARG A 153 -12.84 -4.23 -17.80
C ARG A 153 -14.05 -5.08 -17.38
N ASN A 154 -14.05 -5.61 -16.16
CA ASN A 154 -15.12 -6.50 -15.69
C ASN A 154 -16.10 -5.74 -14.78
N ILE A 155 -17.27 -5.42 -15.31
CA ILE A 155 -18.32 -4.69 -14.58
C ILE A 155 -18.85 -5.48 -13.37
N LEU A 156 -18.85 -6.82 -13.44
CA LEU A 156 -19.36 -7.66 -12.35
C LEU A 156 -18.51 -7.49 -11.09
N ASP A 157 -17.18 -7.38 -11.24
CA ASP A 157 -16.29 -7.14 -10.10
C ASP A 157 -16.61 -5.80 -9.42
N LEU A 158 -16.87 -4.75 -10.22
CA LEU A 158 -17.28 -3.44 -9.68
C LEU A 158 -18.64 -3.52 -8.97
N VAL A 159 -19.58 -4.29 -9.50
CA VAL A 159 -20.88 -4.51 -8.86
C VAL A 159 -20.72 -5.24 -7.54
N GLN A 160 -19.88 -6.27 -7.48
CA GLN A 160 -19.63 -7.01 -6.23
C GLN A 160 -19.00 -6.13 -5.15
N GLU A 161 -18.00 -5.32 -5.51
CA GLU A 161 -17.36 -4.39 -4.58
C GLU A 161 -18.30 -3.28 -4.14
N GLY A 162 -19.12 -2.78 -5.07
CA GLY A 162 -20.20 -1.87 -4.76
C GLY A 162 -21.24 -2.47 -3.81
N ASN A 163 -21.55 -3.77 -3.95
CA ASN A 163 -22.45 -4.48 -3.03
C ASN A 163 -21.82 -4.56 -1.64
N ILE A 164 -20.52 -4.82 -1.52
CA ILE A 164 -19.81 -4.76 -0.23
C ILE A 164 -19.90 -3.35 0.37
N GLY A 165 -19.73 -2.30 -0.44
CA GLY A 165 -19.95 -0.91 -0.03
C GLY A 165 -21.38 -0.65 0.47
N LEU A 166 -22.39 -1.19 -0.23
CA LEU A 166 -23.79 -1.09 0.19
C LEU A 166 -24.05 -1.81 1.52
N LEU A 167 -23.48 -3.00 1.74
CA LEU A 167 -23.58 -3.70 3.02
C LEU A 167 -23.01 -2.85 4.16
N GLN A 168 -21.86 -2.19 3.93
CA GLN A 168 -21.26 -1.29 4.91
C GLN A 168 -22.10 -0.05 5.16
N ALA A 169 -22.72 0.51 4.12
CA ALA A 169 -23.66 1.61 4.25
C ALA A 169 -24.84 1.22 5.14
N VAL A 170 -25.50 0.08 4.88
CA VAL A 170 -26.65 -0.39 5.68
C VAL A 170 -26.23 -0.65 7.12
N ARG A 171 -25.05 -1.21 7.36
CA ARG A 171 -24.52 -1.43 8.72
C ARG A 171 -24.35 -0.14 9.52
N LYS A 172 -23.95 0.96 8.85
CA LYS A 172 -23.64 2.25 9.49
C LYS A 172 -24.72 3.31 9.25
N TYR A 173 -25.89 2.92 8.74
CA TYR A 173 -26.94 3.86 8.41
C TYR A 173 -27.76 4.22 9.65
N ASP A 174 -28.01 5.52 9.84
CA ASP A 174 -28.81 6.05 10.93
C ASP A 174 -30.18 6.53 10.37
N PRO A 175 -31.29 5.84 10.70
CA PRO A 175 -32.61 6.17 10.19
C PRO A 175 -33.19 7.48 10.74
N HIS A 176 -32.67 8.02 11.85
CA HIS A 176 -33.21 9.22 12.49
C HIS A 176 -32.69 10.54 11.88
N ARG A 177 -31.63 10.47 11.05
CA ARG A 177 -31.04 11.64 10.38
C ARG A 177 -31.87 12.20 9.23
N GLY A 178 -32.92 11.51 8.79
CA GLY A 178 -33.87 11.98 7.77
C GLY A 178 -33.35 12.00 6.32
N VAL A 179 -32.11 11.56 6.09
CA VAL A 179 -31.51 11.39 4.76
C VAL A 179 -31.95 10.06 4.15
N LYS A 180 -32.23 10.00 2.84
CA LYS A 180 -32.57 8.73 2.15
C LYS A 180 -31.38 7.75 2.20
N LEU A 181 -31.61 6.44 2.41
CA LEU A 181 -30.54 5.44 2.39
C LEU A 181 -29.79 5.45 1.07
N SER A 182 -30.49 5.63 -0.05
CA SER A 182 -29.88 5.72 -1.38
C SER A 182 -28.80 6.79 -1.49
N SER A 183 -29.01 7.94 -0.84
CA SER A 183 -28.06 9.06 -0.85
C SER A 183 -26.82 8.75 -0.02
N TYR A 184 -27.02 8.16 1.16
CA TYR A 184 -25.92 7.73 2.03
C TYR A 184 -25.12 6.57 1.43
N ALA A 185 -25.81 5.54 0.93
CA ALA A 185 -25.20 4.36 0.34
C ALA A 185 -24.42 4.69 -0.94
N ALA A 186 -24.87 5.67 -1.73
CA ALA A 186 -24.13 6.08 -2.93
C ALA A 186 -22.69 6.50 -2.63
N TRP A 187 -22.43 7.13 -1.48
CA TRP A 187 -21.07 7.49 -1.05
C TRP A 187 -20.21 6.23 -0.80
N TRP A 188 -20.72 5.30 0.01
CA TRP A 188 -20.03 4.04 0.34
C TRP A 188 -19.79 3.16 -0.89
N ILE A 189 -20.78 3.05 -1.78
CA ILE A 189 -20.68 2.28 -3.02
C ILE A 189 -19.54 2.83 -3.89
N ARG A 190 -19.49 4.16 -4.10
CA ARG A 190 -18.41 4.79 -4.89
C ARG A 190 -17.05 4.58 -4.24
N ALA A 191 -16.94 4.79 -2.93
CA ALA A 191 -15.67 4.64 -2.21
C ALA A 191 -15.08 3.23 -2.36
N TYR A 192 -15.91 2.19 -2.21
CA TYR A 192 -15.47 0.80 -2.37
C TYR A 192 -15.10 0.47 -3.82
N ILE A 193 -15.89 0.92 -4.80
CA ILE A 193 -15.58 0.73 -6.22
C ILE A 193 -14.25 1.41 -6.59
N LEU A 194 -14.05 2.66 -6.15
CA LEU A 194 -12.81 3.41 -6.41
C LEU A 194 -11.62 2.71 -5.77
N LYS A 195 -11.72 2.31 -4.50
CA LYS A 195 -10.68 1.56 -3.79
C LYS A 195 -10.31 0.28 -4.54
N PHE A 196 -11.31 -0.48 -5.02
CA PHE A 196 -11.06 -1.69 -5.81
C PHE A 196 -10.34 -1.38 -7.12
N ILE A 197 -10.77 -0.36 -7.86
CA ILE A 197 -10.14 0.04 -9.12
C ILE A 197 -8.68 0.40 -8.88
N LEU A 198 -8.36 1.19 -7.86
CA LEU A 198 -7.00 1.58 -7.53
C LEU A 198 -6.11 0.36 -7.24
N ASN A 199 -6.62 -0.58 -6.43
CA ASN A 199 -5.87 -1.75 -5.99
C ASN A 199 -5.66 -2.81 -7.09
N ASN A 200 -6.58 -2.88 -8.06
CA ASN A 200 -6.61 -3.91 -9.09
C ASN A 200 -6.38 -3.36 -10.51
N TRP A 201 -5.95 -2.10 -10.63
CA TRP A 201 -5.71 -1.51 -11.95
C TRP A 201 -4.56 -2.18 -12.70
N ARG A 202 -3.54 -2.62 -11.97
CA ARG A 202 -2.30 -3.22 -12.49
C ARG A 202 -1.79 -4.32 -11.58
N LEU A 203 -0.91 -5.17 -12.12
CA LEU A 203 -0.25 -6.22 -11.34
C LEU A 203 0.65 -5.61 -10.26
N VAL A 204 1.37 -4.54 -10.61
CA VAL A 204 2.16 -3.76 -9.65
C VAL A 204 1.26 -2.72 -9.02
N LYS A 205 1.00 -2.87 -7.72
CA LYS A 205 0.12 -1.97 -6.95
C LYS A 205 0.62 -0.52 -6.98
N ILE A 206 -0.33 0.40 -7.08
CA ILE A 206 -0.13 1.86 -7.07
C ILE A 206 -1.12 2.44 -6.05
N GLY A 207 -0.82 3.60 -5.44
CA GLY A 207 -1.79 4.29 -4.59
C GLY A 207 -1.67 3.99 -3.10
N THR A 208 -0.49 3.54 -2.67
CA THR A 208 -0.21 3.34 -1.24
C THR A 208 -0.25 4.67 -0.49
N THR A 209 0.16 5.76 -1.12
CA THR A 209 0.15 7.11 -0.53
C THR A 209 -1.03 7.96 -1.02
N GLN A 210 -1.46 8.91 -0.19
CA GLN A 210 -2.49 9.91 -0.51
C GLN A 210 -2.18 10.65 -1.83
N ALA A 211 -0.97 11.16 -1.97
CA ALA A 211 -0.51 11.83 -3.20
C ALA A 211 -0.64 10.94 -4.45
N GLN A 212 -0.32 9.64 -4.36
CA GLN A 212 -0.48 8.71 -5.48
C GLN A 212 -1.95 8.47 -5.83
N ARG A 213 -2.85 8.40 -4.85
CA ARG A 213 -4.30 8.27 -5.08
C ARG A 213 -4.86 9.49 -5.79
N LYS A 214 -4.54 10.70 -5.30
CA LYS A 214 -4.96 11.97 -5.92
C LYS A 214 -4.48 12.06 -7.36
N LEU A 215 -3.22 11.71 -7.61
CA LEU A 215 -2.66 11.69 -8.95
C LEU A 215 -3.34 10.65 -9.86
N PHE A 216 -3.64 9.45 -9.38
CA PHE A 216 -4.28 8.41 -10.19
C PHE A 216 -5.60 8.88 -10.82
N TYR A 217 -6.47 9.54 -10.05
CA TYR A 217 -7.78 9.98 -10.55
C TYR A 217 -7.71 11.32 -11.29
N ASN A 218 -6.89 12.27 -10.83
CA ASN A 218 -6.96 13.66 -11.29
C ASN A 218 -5.90 14.04 -12.31
N LEU A 219 -4.77 13.32 -12.40
CA LEU A 219 -3.63 13.70 -13.25
C LEU A 219 -4.01 13.82 -14.72
N ARG A 220 -4.76 12.85 -15.25
CA ARG A 220 -5.19 12.86 -16.65
C ARG A 220 -6.19 13.98 -16.93
N LYS A 221 -7.15 14.19 -16.03
CA LYS A 221 -8.17 15.25 -16.15
C LYS A 221 -7.54 16.64 -16.12
N GLU A 222 -6.61 16.89 -15.19
CA GLU A 222 -5.90 18.17 -15.10
C GLU A 222 -4.92 18.37 -16.26
N SER A 223 -4.26 17.31 -16.76
CA SER A 223 -3.45 17.39 -17.97
C SER A 223 -4.28 17.79 -19.19
N GLU A 224 -5.41 17.12 -19.42
CA GLU A 224 -6.34 17.43 -20.52
C GLU A 224 -6.91 18.86 -20.39
N LYS A 225 -7.19 19.31 -19.17
CA LYS A 225 -7.66 20.68 -18.89
C LYS A 225 -6.60 21.73 -19.21
N LEU A 226 -5.34 21.49 -18.85
CA LEU A 226 -4.22 22.37 -19.19
C LEU A 226 -4.02 22.46 -20.71
N GLU A 227 -4.10 21.32 -21.40
CA GLU A 227 -4.00 21.27 -22.86
C GLU A 227 -5.14 22.04 -23.54
N ARG A 228 -6.38 21.92 -23.04
CA ARG A 228 -7.53 22.71 -23.54
C ARG A 228 -7.37 24.20 -23.33
N LEU A 229 -6.66 24.62 -22.28
CA LEU A 229 -6.31 26.02 -22.03
C LEU A 229 -5.10 26.49 -22.85
N GLY A 230 -4.50 25.61 -23.67
CA GLY A 230 -3.34 25.94 -24.51
C GLY A 230 -1.99 25.85 -23.79
N PHE A 231 -1.94 25.35 -22.55
CA PHE A 231 -0.70 25.16 -21.80
C PHE A 231 -0.13 23.76 -22.04
N ARG A 232 1.21 23.65 -22.04
CA ARG A 232 1.87 22.34 -21.98
C ARG A 232 1.86 21.82 -20.55
N PRO A 233 1.37 20.60 -20.29
CA PRO A 233 1.32 20.02 -18.96
C PRO A 233 2.72 19.58 -18.49
N THR A 234 3.49 20.50 -17.91
CA THR A 234 4.77 20.18 -17.28
C THR A 234 4.55 19.56 -15.88
N PRO A 235 5.38 18.60 -15.44
CA PRO A 235 5.26 17.98 -14.12
C PRO A 235 5.18 18.99 -12.97
N LYS A 236 6.02 20.03 -12.98
CA LYS A 236 5.98 21.14 -12.02
C LYS A 236 4.63 21.88 -11.94
N LEU A 237 3.99 22.12 -13.08
CA LEU A 237 2.70 22.82 -13.14
C LEU A 237 1.57 21.94 -12.61
N LEU A 238 1.62 20.64 -12.91
CA LEU A 238 0.67 19.64 -12.41
C LEU A 238 0.83 19.44 -10.90
N ALA A 239 2.07 19.37 -10.42
CA ALA A 239 2.42 19.29 -9.00
C ALA A 239 1.82 20.46 -8.20
N ALA A 240 2.01 21.70 -8.68
CA ALA A 240 1.46 22.89 -8.04
C ALA A 240 -0.07 22.97 -8.08
N ARG A 241 -0.70 22.42 -9.11
CA ARG A 241 -2.18 22.39 -9.25
C ARG A 241 -2.84 21.33 -8.37
N LEU A 242 -2.17 20.19 -8.20
CA LEU A 242 -2.68 19.03 -7.48
C LEU A 242 -2.19 18.96 -6.03
N ASP A 243 -1.34 19.91 -5.61
CA ASP A 243 -0.71 19.99 -4.29
C ASP A 243 0.06 18.72 -3.91
N VAL A 244 0.95 18.29 -4.81
CA VAL A 244 1.76 17.07 -4.65
C VAL A 244 3.20 17.31 -5.09
N PRO A 245 4.18 16.55 -4.58
CA PRO A 245 5.58 16.72 -4.98
C PRO A 245 5.78 16.37 -6.47
N GLU A 246 6.68 17.11 -7.12
CA GLU A 246 6.98 16.93 -8.55
C GLU A 246 7.47 15.51 -8.88
N ASP A 247 8.29 14.92 -8.00
CA ASP A 247 8.79 13.55 -8.17
C ASP A 247 7.65 12.52 -8.23
N ALA A 248 6.60 12.69 -7.42
CA ALA A 248 5.44 11.81 -7.44
C ALA A 248 4.64 11.94 -8.75
N VAL A 249 4.60 13.15 -9.35
CA VAL A 249 3.98 13.36 -10.66
C VAL A 249 4.76 12.61 -11.74
N VAL A 250 6.09 12.75 -11.76
CA VAL A 250 6.96 12.08 -12.75
C VAL A 250 6.85 10.57 -12.62
N GLU A 251 6.92 10.05 -11.38
CA GLU A 251 6.77 8.63 -11.10
C GLU A 251 5.39 8.13 -11.55
N MET A 252 4.32 8.85 -11.21
CA MET A 252 2.98 8.47 -11.62
C MET A 252 2.84 8.49 -13.15
N GLN A 253 3.31 9.52 -13.83
CA GLN A 253 3.27 9.59 -15.30
C GLN A 253 3.96 8.38 -15.94
N ARG A 254 5.14 7.96 -15.44
CA ARG A 254 5.83 6.76 -15.92
C ARG A 254 4.99 5.51 -15.73
N ARG A 255 4.37 5.38 -14.55
CA ARG A 255 3.47 4.25 -14.23
C ARG A 255 2.21 4.27 -15.11
N LEU A 256 1.60 5.42 -15.38
CA LEU A 256 0.40 5.49 -16.23
C LEU A 256 0.70 5.27 -17.72
N ALA A 257 1.90 5.64 -18.20
CA ALA A 257 2.22 5.69 -19.63
C ALA A 257 2.38 4.32 -20.32
N ALA A 258 2.99 3.34 -19.64
CA ALA A 258 3.32 2.04 -20.25
C ALA A 258 2.45 0.93 -19.65
N PRO A 259 1.62 0.20 -20.42
CA PRO A 259 0.85 -0.93 -19.89
C PRO A 259 1.76 -2.10 -19.52
N ASP A 260 1.29 -2.96 -18.60
CA ASP A 260 1.98 -4.20 -18.26
C ASP A 260 2.00 -5.12 -19.50
N ALA A 261 3.19 -5.60 -19.89
CA ALA A 261 3.37 -6.44 -21.07
C ALA A 261 3.39 -7.92 -20.66
N SER A 262 2.57 -8.74 -21.34
CA SER A 262 2.64 -10.20 -21.17
C SER A 262 3.94 -10.73 -21.78
N LEU A 263 4.66 -11.56 -21.01
CA LEU A 263 5.87 -12.24 -21.50
C LEU A 263 5.54 -13.33 -22.52
N ASP A 264 4.35 -13.91 -22.42
CA ASP A 264 3.81 -14.90 -23.37
C ASP A 264 3.24 -14.27 -24.63
N ALA A 265 3.20 -12.92 -24.70
CA ALA A 265 2.75 -12.26 -25.92
C ALA A 265 3.71 -12.59 -27.07
N PRO A 266 3.20 -13.04 -28.22
CA PRO A 266 4.03 -13.33 -29.39
C PRO A 266 4.72 -12.05 -29.89
N VAL A 267 5.96 -12.20 -30.36
CA VAL A 267 6.79 -11.15 -30.92
C VAL A 267 7.08 -11.51 -32.37
N GLY A 268 6.46 -10.79 -33.30
CA GLY A 268 6.53 -11.06 -34.75
C GLY A 268 5.15 -11.33 -35.36
N GLY A 269 5.05 -11.33 -36.69
CA GLY A 269 3.83 -11.68 -37.42
C GLY A 269 3.62 -13.21 -37.54
N ASP A 270 2.48 -13.59 -38.11
CA ASP A 270 1.85 -14.94 -38.24
C ASP A 270 2.68 -16.10 -38.87
N ASP A 271 4.01 -16.03 -38.92
CA ASP A 271 4.84 -17.14 -39.40
C ASP A 271 5.20 -18.09 -38.25
N ASP A 272 4.49 -19.23 -38.19
CA ASP A 272 4.75 -20.60 -37.67
C ASP A 272 5.80 -20.87 -36.54
N GLY A 273 6.17 -19.86 -35.77
CA GLY A 273 7.13 -19.96 -34.67
C GLY A 273 7.17 -18.69 -33.85
N ALA A 274 5.99 -18.16 -33.51
CA ALA A 274 5.82 -16.89 -32.80
C ALA A 274 6.59 -16.92 -31.48
N ARG A 275 7.83 -16.44 -31.51
CA ARG A 275 8.70 -16.31 -30.34
C ARG A 275 7.98 -15.45 -29.32
N THR A 276 7.97 -15.88 -28.08
CA THR A 276 7.43 -15.08 -26.99
C THR A 276 8.42 -13.96 -26.63
N ARG A 277 7.98 -12.96 -25.87
CA ARG A 277 8.91 -11.97 -25.31
C ARG A 277 9.92 -12.65 -24.39
N LEU A 278 9.48 -13.69 -23.67
CA LEU A 278 10.33 -14.48 -22.78
C LEU A 278 11.51 -15.12 -23.55
N ASP A 279 11.28 -15.66 -24.74
CA ASP A 279 12.33 -16.28 -25.56
C ASP A 279 13.42 -15.29 -26.01
N LEU A 280 13.13 -13.99 -25.98
CA LEU A 280 14.06 -12.92 -26.36
C LEU A 280 14.76 -12.27 -25.16
N MET A 281 14.35 -12.58 -23.93
CA MET A 281 14.97 -12.04 -22.73
C MET A 281 16.34 -12.67 -22.53
N ARG A 282 17.34 -11.83 -22.27
CA ARG A 282 18.70 -12.27 -21.95
C ARG A 282 18.79 -12.57 -20.46
N ASP A 283 19.52 -13.62 -20.13
CA ASP A 283 20.01 -13.85 -18.79
C ASP A 283 21.38 -13.18 -18.67
N ASP A 284 21.46 -12.13 -17.84
CA ASP A 284 22.70 -11.37 -17.62
C ASP A 284 23.59 -12.01 -16.54
N GLU A 285 23.06 -12.97 -15.77
CA GLU A 285 23.76 -13.60 -14.64
C GLU A 285 24.57 -14.82 -15.08
N TYR A 286 24.05 -15.59 -16.04
CA TYR A 286 24.73 -16.78 -16.53
C TYR A 286 25.66 -16.48 -17.72
N ARG A 287 26.94 -16.24 -17.39
CA ARG A 287 28.04 -16.09 -18.36
C ARG A 287 29.00 -17.28 -18.30
N PRO A 288 28.85 -18.29 -19.18
CA PRO A 288 29.69 -19.50 -19.16
C PRO A 288 31.19 -19.19 -19.32
N ASP A 289 31.52 -18.17 -20.10
CA ASP A 289 32.88 -17.67 -20.31
C ASP A 289 33.51 -17.18 -19.00
N VAL A 290 32.77 -16.36 -18.25
CA VAL A 290 33.22 -15.84 -16.94
C VAL A 290 33.29 -16.96 -15.90
N ALA A 291 32.27 -17.82 -15.86
CA ALA A 291 32.21 -18.92 -14.90
C ALA A 291 33.36 -19.94 -15.07
N VAL A 292 33.77 -20.21 -16.32
CA VAL A 292 34.93 -21.05 -16.62
C VAL A 292 36.23 -20.32 -16.29
N ALA A 293 36.38 -19.06 -16.71
CA ALA A 293 37.57 -18.27 -16.40
C ALA A 293 37.82 -18.12 -14.90
N ASP A 294 36.78 -17.85 -14.11
CA ASP A 294 36.86 -17.78 -12.65
C ASP A 294 37.28 -19.11 -12.02
N ARG A 295 36.78 -20.23 -12.57
CA ARG A 295 37.15 -21.57 -12.09
C ARG A 295 38.61 -21.87 -12.37
N GLU A 296 39.05 -21.68 -13.62
CA GLU A 296 40.44 -21.89 -14.02
C GLU A 296 41.39 -20.98 -13.24
N PHE A 297 41.01 -19.72 -13.03
CA PHE A 297 41.77 -18.77 -12.22
C PHE A 297 41.88 -19.22 -10.76
N ARG A 298 40.79 -19.68 -10.14
CA ARG A 298 40.80 -20.19 -8.77
C ARG A 298 41.65 -21.45 -8.62
N ASP A 299 41.60 -22.36 -9.59
CA ASP A 299 42.39 -23.59 -9.56
C ASP A 299 43.89 -23.28 -9.71
N LEU A 300 44.25 -22.39 -10.64
CA LEU A 300 45.62 -21.89 -10.79
C LEU A 300 46.08 -21.15 -9.53
N LEU A 301 45.25 -20.30 -8.95
CA LEU A 301 45.55 -19.59 -7.71
C LEU A 301 45.79 -20.56 -6.56
N ARG A 302 44.94 -21.58 -6.39
CA ARG A 302 45.12 -22.64 -5.38
C ARG A 302 46.43 -23.39 -5.58
N GLU A 303 46.78 -23.74 -6.83
CA GLU A 303 48.05 -24.39 -7.14
C GLU A 303 49.24 -23.52 -6.69
N LYS A 304 49.22 -22.23 -7.03
CA LYS A 304 50.29 -21.28 -6.66
C LYS A 304 50.34 -21.01 -5.16
N LEU A 305 49.20 -20.87 -4.48
CA LEU A 305 49.15 -20.73 -3.02
C LEU A 305 49.69 -21.98 -2.33
N THR A 306 49.39 -23.17 -2.85
CA THR A 306 49.94 -24.44 -2.34
C THR A 306 51.46 -24.53 -2.55
N ALA A 307 51.95 -24.11 -3.72
CA ALA A 307 53.39 -24.04 -4.01
C ALA A 307 54.12 -23.04 -3.10
N PHE A 308 53.51 -21.87 -2.83
CA PHE A 308 54.03 -20.89 -1.88
C PHE A 308 54.05 -21.46 -0.45
N ALA A 309 52.98 -22.14 -0.02
CA ALA A 309 52.89 -22.77 1.29
C ALA A 309 53.99 -23.82 1.52
N ALA A 310 54.40 -24.54 0.47
CA ALA A 310 55.49 -25.52 0.55
C ALA A 310 56.86 -24.88 0.86
N GLY A 311 57.07 -23.60 0.51
CA GLY A 311 58.28 -22.83 0.81
C GLY A 311 58.25 -22.10 2.16
N LEU A 312 57.15 -22.18 2.91
CA LEU A 312 57.03 -21.59 4.24
C LEU A 312 57.50 -22.57 5.31
N GLU A 313 58.31 -22.09 6.26
CA GLU A 313 58.84 -22.90 7.35
C GLU A 313 58.31 -22.43 8.72
N GLY A 314 58.09 -23.40 9.62
CA GLY A 314 57.77 -23.14 11.02
C GLY A 314 56.50 -22.31 11.23
N ARG A 315 56.65 -21.14 11.85
CA ARG A 315 55.54 -20.31 12.36
C ARG A 315 54.70 -19.66 11.25
N GLU A 316 55.30 -19.42 10.09
CA GLU A 316 54.65 -18.78 8.95
C GLU A 316 53.71 -19.74 8.23
N LYS A 317 54.08 -21.02 8.13
CA LYS A 317 53.27 -22.06 7.50
C LYS A 317 51.94 -22.25 8.22
N THR A 318 51.97 -22.38 9.55
CA THR A 318 50.75 -22.56 10.33
C THR A 318 49.87 -21.31 10.37
N LEU A 319 50.48 -20.12 10.33
CA LEU A 319 49.75 -18.86 10.18
C LEU A 319 49.05 -18.79 8.82
N PHE A 320 49.70 -19.23 7.75
CA PHE A 320 49.12 -19.26 6.40
C PHE A 320 47.99 -20.31 6.29
N GLU A 321 48.22 -21.54 6.75
CA GLU A 321 47.25 -22.62 6.66
C GLU A 321 45.99 -22.35 7.49
N LYS A 322 46.15 -21.97 8.78
CA LYS A 322 45.03 -21.86 9.73
C LYS A 322 44.26 -20.54 9.68
N ARG A 323 44.72 -19.55 8.92
CA ARG A 323 44.08 -18.24 8.81
C ARG A 323 43.76 -17.82 7.38
N TRP A 324 44.55 -18.24 6.40
CA TRP A 324 44.37 -17.83 5.00
C TRP A 324 43.90 -18.95 4.07
N LEU A 325 44.19 -20.22 4.39
CA LEU A 325 43.79 -21.38 3.57
C LEU A 325 42.61 -22.18 4.17
N THR A 326 41.99 -21.68 5.24
CA THR A 326 40.88 -22.34 5.94
C THR A 326 39.64 -21.44 5.93
N ASP A 327 38.46 -22.03 5.81
CA ASP A 327 37.17 -21.31 5.81
C ASP A 327 36.83 -20.70 7.19
N GLU A 328 37.44 -21.23 8.26
CA GLU A 328 37.34 -20.74 9.65
C GLU A 328 38.69 -20.13 10.09
N PRO A 329 38.91 -18.82 9.88
CA PRO A 329 40.19 -18.19 10.17
C PRO A 329 40.42 -18.02 11.69
N MET A 330 41.51 -18.56 12.21
CA MET A 330 41.92 -18.29 13.60
C MET A 330 42.34 -16.83 13.79
N THR A 331 42.07 -16.28 14.98
CA THR A 331 42.48 -14.93 15.34
C THR A 331 43.99 -14.84 15.57
N LEU A 332 44.56 -13.65 15.36
CA LEU A 332 45.98 -13.39 15.64
C LEU A 332 46.37 -13.62 17.10
N GLN A 333 45.39 -13.49 18.02
CA GLN A 333 45.60 -13.76 19.44
C GLN A 333 45.77 -15.27 19.68
N GLU A 334 44.87 -16.09 19.15
CA GLU A 334 44.93 -17.55 19.30
C GLU A 334 46.21 -18.14 18.67
N ILE A 335 46.63 -17.61 17.51
CA ILE A 335 47.90 -18.01 16.88
C ILE A 335 49.10 -17.54 17.70
N GLY A 336 49.02 -16.35 18.31
CA GLY A 336 50.03 -15.85 19.24
C GLY A 336 50.19 -16.77 20.46
N ASP A 337 49.06 -17.20 21.02
CA ASP A 337 49.00 -18.09 22.20
C ASP A 337 49.57 -19.48 21.89
N MET A 338 49.32 -20.05 20.68
CA MET A 338 49.92 -21.32 20.26
C MET A 338 51.46 -21.29 20.20
N TYR A 339 52.06 -20.14 19.87
CA TYR A 339 53.51 -20.00 19.69
C TYR A 339 54.21 -19.25 20.83
N GLY A 340 53.47 -18.85 21.88
CA GLY A 340 53.99 -18.07 23.00
C GLY A 340 54.51 -16.68 22.57
N ILE A 341 53.88 -16.05 21.58
CA ILE A 341 54.25 -14.72 21.07
C ILE A 341 53.10 -13.72 21.27
N SER A 342 53.42 -12.43 21.36
CA SER A 342 52.40 -11.39 21.43
C SER A 342 51.60 -11.29 20.13
N ARG A 343 50.34 -10.84 20.23
CA ARG A 343 49.47 -10.54 19.07
C ARG A 343 50.14 -9.65 18.03
N GLU A 344 50.85 -8.62 18.49
CA GLU A 344 51.58 -7.70 17.60
C GLU A 344 52.72 -8.41 16.86
N ARG A 345 53.38 -9.38 17.52
CA ARG A 345 54.41 -10.19 16.86
C ARG A 345 53.81 -11.12 15.79
N ALA A 346 52.64 -11.72 16.05
CA ALA A 346 51.91 -12.49 15.04
C ALA A 346 51.52 -11.62 13.83
N ARG A 347 51.02 -10.40 14.07
CA ARG A 347 50.73 -9.40 13.03
C ARG A 347 51.94 -9.04 12.17
N GLN A 348 53.11 -8.86 12.78
CA GLN A 348 54.35 -8.57 12.06
C GLN A 348 54.84 -9.73 11.20
N ILE A 349 54.57 -10.98 11.62
CA ILE A 349 54.90 -12.18 10.84
C ILE A 349 53.92 -12.30 9.66
N GLU A 350 52.63 -12.07 9.90
CA GLU A 350 51.59 -12.04 8.87
C GLU A 350 51.92 -11.02 7.79
N LYS A 351 52.20 -9.77 8.17
CA LYS A 351 52.53 -8.71 7.21
C LYS A 351 53.72 -9.07 6.33
N ARG A 352 54.82 -9.59 6.92
CA ARG A 352 56.02 -10.00 6.17
C ARG A 352 55.77 -11.20 5.27
N MET A 353 54.91 -12.12 5.67
CA MET A 353 54.48 -13.25 4.84
C MET A 353 53.65 -12.76 3.66
N LEU A 354 52.69 -11.86 3.89
CA LEU A 354 51.84 -11.28 2.83
C LEU A 354 52.62 -10.44 1.83
N ASP A 355 53.62 -9.67 2.29
CA ASP A 355 54.51 -8.93 1.39
C ASP A 355 55.30 -9.87 0.46
N ARG A 356 55.73 -11.04 0.98
CA ARG A 356 56.39 -12.09 0.15
C ARG A 356 55.41 -12.82 -0.77
N LEU A 357 54.19 -13.08 -0.31
CA LEU A 357 53.14 -13.68 -1.13
C LEU A 357 52.78 -12.76 -2.29
N ARG A 358 52.61 -11.46 -2.03
CA ARG A 358 52.37 -10.44 -3.05
C ARG A 358 53.46 -10.45 -4.12
N GLY A 359 54.73 -10.39 -3.71
CA GLY A 359 55.85 -10.47 -4.66
C GLY A 359 56.01 -11.83 -5.36
N TYR A 360 55.46 -12.91 -4.82
CA TYR A 360 55.38 -14.21 -5.51
C TYR A 360 54.26 -14.21 -6.56
N LEU A 361 53.05 -13.76 -6.20
CA LEU A 361 51.90 -13.69 -7.11
C LEU A 361 52.14 -12.70 -8.25
N GLU A 362 52.74 -11.53 -7.99
CA GLU A 362 53.10 -10.55 -9.03
C GLU A 362 54.08 -11.12 -10.07
N ARG A 363 54.97 -12.04 -9.68
CA ARG A 363 55.91 -12.71 -10.60
C ARG A 363 55.26 -13.83 -11.41
N GLU A 364 54.28 -14.53 -10.82
CA GLU A 364 53.62 -15.68 -11.46
C GLU A 364 52.44 -15.27 -12.36
N PHE A 365 51.71 -14.21 -12.02
CA PHE A 365 50.51 -13.77 -12.74
C PHE A 365 50.67 -12.45 -13.51
N GLY A 366 51.80 -11.76 -13.37
CA GLY A 366 52.00 -10.42 -13.93
C GLY A 366 51.29 -9.32 -13.11
N GLY A 367 51.66 -8.06 -13.35
CA GLY A 367 51.26 -6.90 -12.54
C GLY A 367 49.78 -6.47 -12.61
N GLU A 368 48.88 -7.31 -13.11
CA GLU A 368 47.44 -7.01 -13.27
C GLU A 368 46.54 -7.74 -12.25
N VAL A 369 47.08 -8.56 -11.36
CA VAL A 369 46.27 -9.18 -10.31
C VAL A 369 46.04 -8.20 -9.16
N ASP A 370 44.79 -7.79 -8.97
CA ASP A 370 44.40 -6.98 -7.82
C ASP A 370 44.31 -7.86 -6.56
N ILE A 371 45.43 -7.95 -5.85
CA ILE A 371 45.61 -8.77 -4.64
C ILE A 371 44.80 -8.22 -3.44
N SER A 372 44.11 -7.07 -3.59
CA SER A 372 43.26 -6.49 -2.56
C SER A 372 42.04 -7.34 -2.21
N GLN A 373 41.57 -8.21 -3.11
CA GLN A 373 40.42 -9.09 -2.88
C GLN A 373 40.75 -10.38 -2.09
N LEU A 374 42.03 -10.63 -1.77
CA LEU A 374 42.45 -11.84 -1.08
C LEU A 374 42.46 -11.71 0.45
N ALA A 375 42.30 -10.50 1.00
CA ALA A 375 42.31 -10.30 2.43
C ALA A 375 41.03 -10.89 3.08
N PRO A 376 41.13 -11.80 4.06
CA PRO A 376 40.00 -12.14 4.90
C PRO A 376 39.66 -10.91 5.76
N ASP A 377 38.38 -10.53 5.79
CA ASP A 377 37.84 -9.43 6.61
C ASP A 377 38.23 -9.53 8.10
#